data_AF-A0A7X7ZR54-F1
#
_entry.id   AF-A0A7X7ZR54-F1
#
_cell.length_a   1.000
_cell.length_b   1.000
_cell.length_c   1.000
_cell.angle_alpha   90.00
_cell.angle_beta   90.00
_cell.angle_gamma   90.00
#
_symmetry.space_group_name_H-M   'P 1'
#
loop_
_entity.id
_entity.type
_entity.pdbx_description
1 polymer ?
#
loop_
_entity_poly.entity_id
_entity_poly.type
_entity_poly.pdbx_seq_one_letter_code
_entity_poly.pdbx_strand_id
1 'polypeptide(L)'
;RQVIPDMPYYQSHDYQQYIKDCKKAKERPKDFNSFFQDHLSDFYFSGKIHGPIIDLDVFNHIYLNPFDGLLTPYFAVSETNKHVYKNIQSLIAKRIPGMLQGYEQLISGNNSIAMLIDDNTCKTLPTKIENFKVDFKTHYESSTDIYKVSLVIKKLKLIRDHNLIAIWNDALLHKDNRNSQLIHNK
;
A
#
# COMPACT_ATOMS: atom_id res chain seq x y z
N ARG A 1 -13.21 -5.75 3.53
CA ARG A 1 -13.44 -6.93 2.66
C ARG A 1 -12.10 -7.29 2.04
N GLN A 2 -11.72 -8.57 2.03
CA GLN A 2 -10.47 -9.03 1.44
C GLN A 2 -10.66 -9.23 -0.08
N VAL A 3 -9.61 -8.95 -0.86
CA VAL A 3 -9.59 -9.27 -2.29
C VAL A 3 -9.48 -10.78 -2.45
N ILE A 4 -10.36 -11.36 -3.27
CA ILE A 4 -10.37 -12.81 -3.53
C ILE A 4 -9.38 -13.09 -4.67
N PRO A 5 -8.41 -14.01 -4.47
CA PRO A 5 -7.47 -14.40 -5.52
C PRO A 5 -8.15 -15.15 -6.67
N ASP A 6 -7.67 -14.94 -7.90
CA ASP A 6 -8.05 -15.71 -9.08
C ASP A 6 -7.37 -17.09 -9.03
N MET A 7 -8.06 -18.07 -8.42
CA MET A 7 -7.56 -19.43 -8.28
C MET A 7 -7.20 -20.07 -9.64
N PRO A 8 -8.02 -19.96 -10.71
CA PRO A 8 -7.63 -20.37 -12.05
C PRO A 8 -6.32 -19.75 -12.56
N TYR A 9 -6.06 -18.47 -12.28
CA TYR A 9 -4.79 -17.83 -12.63
C TYR A 9 -3.62 -18.54 -11.95
N TYR A 10 -3.65 -18.67 -10.62
CA TYR A 10 -2.58 -19.30 -9.85
C TYR A 10 -2.37 -20.78 -10.20
N GLN A 11 -3.44 -21.50 -10.54
CA GLN A 11 -3.35 -22.89 -10.97
C GLN A 11 -2.67 -23.04 -12.34
N SER A 12 -2.90 -22.09 -13.26
CA SER A 12 -2.37 -22.13 -14.63
C SER A 12 -0.99 -21.50 -14.79
N HIS A 13 -0.56 -20.67 -13.82
CA HIS A 13 0.73 -19.96 -13.85
C HIS A 13 1.68 -20.46 -12.75
N ASP A 14 1.51 -19.96 -11.52
CA ASP A 14 2.41 -20.22 -10.38
C ASP A 14 2.52 -21.72 -10.06
N TYR A 15 1.41 -22.44 -10.02
CA TYR A 15 1.41 -23.87 -9.77
C TYR A 15 2.04 -24.68 -10.92
N GLN A 16 1.85 -24.27 -12.18
CA GLN A 16 2.52 -24.92 -13.31
C GLN A 16 4.03 -24.69 -13.26
N GLN A 17 4.47 -23.52 -12.80
CA GLN A 17 5.88 -23.23 -12.60
C GLN A 17 6.46 -24.08 -11.45
N TYR A 18 5.76 -24.15 -10.32
CA TYR A 18 6.10 -25.05 -9.22
C TYR A 18 6.27 -26.51 -9.67
N ILE A 19 5.32 -27.04 -10.46
CA ILE A 19 5.43 -28.41 -11.02
C ILE A 19 6.70 -28.56 -11.86
N LYS A 20 7.04 -27.58 -12.70
CA LYS A 20 8.27 -27.64 -13.52
C LYS A 20 9.52 -27.65 -12.64
N ASP A 21 9.53 -26.89 -11.55
CA ASP A 21 10.68 -26.80 -10.67
C ASP A 21 10.84 -28.06 -9.80
N CYS A 22 9.76 -28.65 -9.30
CA CYS A 22 9.79 -29.97 -8.68
C CYS A 22 10.34 -31.04 -9.63
N LYS A 23 9.92 -31.04 -10.91
CA LYS A 23 10.46 -31.98 -11.91
C LYS A 23 11.96 -31.83 -12.10
N LYS A 24 12.48 -30.60 -12.15
CA LYS A 24 13.93 -30.34 -12.25
C LYS A 24 14.67 -30.81 -10.99
N ALA A 25 14.08 -30.60 -9.81
CA ALA A 25 14.61 -31.04 -8.52
C ALA A 25 14.45 -32.56 -8.28
N LYS A 26 13.75 -33.28 -9.17
CA LYS A 26 13.36 -34.70 -9.01
C LYS A 26 12.48 -34.95 -7.77
N GLU A 27 11.65 -33.98 -7.43
CA GLU A 27 10.68 -34.05 -6.34
C GLU A 27 9.27 -34.34 -6.86
N ARG A 28 8.43 -34.94 -6.01
CA ARG A 28 7.01 -35.13 -6.30
C ARG A 28 6.27 -33.83 -5.94
N PRO A 29 5.59 -33.17 -6.90
CA PRO A 29 4.81 -31.98 -6.58
C PRO A 29 3.61 -32.34 -5.70
N LYS A 30 3.29 -31.46 -4.75
CA LYS A 30 2.02 -31.49 -4.02
C LYS A 30 0.87 -31.18 -4.97
N ASP A 31 -0.36 -31.55 -4.60
CA ASP A 31 -1.56 -31.10 -5.32
C ASP A 31 -1.75 -29.58 -5.18
N PHE A 32 -2.61 -29.01 -6.02
CA PHE A 32 -2.81 -27.56 -6.07
C PHE A 32 -3.31 -26.98 -4.74
N ASN A 33 -4.21 -27.66 -4.03
CA ASN A 33 -4.75 -27.12 -2.78
C ASN A 33 -3.67 -27.09 -1.71
N SER A 34 -2.88 -28.17 -1.60
CA SER A 34 -1.75 -28.23 -0.67
C SER A 34 -0.69 -27.17 -1.01
N PHE A 35 -0.33 -27.01 -2.28
CA PHE A 35 0.56 -25.94 -2.74
C PHE A 35 0.01 -24.55 -2.38
N PHE A 36 -1.27 -24.32 -2.63
CA PHE A 36 -1.90 -23.03 -2.39
C PHE A 36 -1.95 -22.67 -0.90
N GLN A 37 -2.22 -23.65 -0.03
CA GLN A 37 -2.20 -23.44 1.42
C GLN A 37 -0.79 -23.12 1.94
N ASP A 38 0.24 -23.76 1.40
CA ASP A 38 1.64 -23.46 1.78
C ASP A 38 2.05 -22.03 1.39
N HIS A 39 1.45 -21.47 0.33
CA HIS A 39 1.77 -20.15 -0.22
C HIS A 39 0.65 -19.13 0.01
N LEU A 40 -0.25 -19.40 0.95
CA LEU A 40 -1.44 -18.59 1.17
C LEU A 40 -1.11 -17.11 1.40
N SER A 41 -0.03 -16.82 2.14
CA SER A 41 0.43 -15.45 2.42
C SER A 41 0.79 -14.66 1.16
N ASP A 42 1.16 -15.34 0.08
CA ASP A 42 1.63 -14.72 -1.17
C ASP A 42 0.44 -14.40 -2.10
N PHE A 43 -0.73 -14.97 -1.81
CA PHE A 43 -1.94 -14.87 -2.64
C PHE A 43 -3.02 -13.96 -2.04
N TYR A 44 -2.63 -13.07 -1.13
CA TYR A 44 -3.52 -12.04 -0.59
C TYR A 44 -2.80 -10.71 -0.44
N PHE A 45 -3.58 -9.62 -0.44
CA PHE A 45 -3.04 -8.32 -0.05
C PHE A 45 -2.83 -8.23 1.46
N SER A 46 -1.61 -7.85 1.85
CA SER A 46 -1.18 -7.66 3.24
C SER A 46 -2.03 -6.61 3.96
N GLY A 47 -2.24 -5.44 3.33
CA GLY A 47 -2.98 -4.32 3.90
C GLY A 47 -2.26 -3.65 5.09
N LYS A 48 -1.01 -3.99 5.34
CA LYS A 48 -0.21 -3.43 6.44
C LYS A 48 0.07 -1.95 6.19
N ILE A 49 -0.13 -1.12 7.23
CA ILE A 49 -0.02 0.34 7.14
C ILE A 49 1.24 0.81 7.85
N HIS A 50 2.15 1.42 7.09
CA HIS A 50 3.42 2.01 7.51
C HIS A 50 3.36 3.54 7.38
N GLY A 51 2.52 4.19 8.19
CA GLY A 51 2.23 5.61 8.04
C GLY A 51 1.32 5.86 6.81
N PRO A 52 1.71 6.71 5.85
CA PRO A 52 1.00 6.91 4.58
C PRO A 52 1.25 5.82 3.52
N ILE A 53 2.07 4.80 3.82
CA ILE A 53 2.37 3.69 2.91
C ILE A 53 1.51 2.47 3.30
N ILE A 54 0.87 1.85 2.31
CA ILE A 54 0.05 0.65 2.46
C ILE A 54 0.66 -0.47 1.63
N ASP A 55 0.94 -1.61 2.25
CA ASP A 55 1.54 -2.76 1.61
C ASP A 55 0.45 -3.59 0.91
N LEU A 56 0.60 -3.83 -0.39
CA LEU A 56 -0.12 -4.90 -1.09
C LEU A 56 0.58 -6.24 -0.83
N ASP A 57 1.90 -6.26 -0.94
CA ASP A 57 2.77 -7.34 -0.46
C ASP A 57 4.11 -6.72 -0.02
N VAL A 58 5.16 -7.56 0.14
CA VAL A 58 6.48 -7.11 0.60
C VAL A 58 7.17 -6.13 -0.37
N PHE A 59 6.81 -6.12 -1.66
CA PHE A 59 7.46 -5.31 -2.69
C PHE A 59 6.52 -4.31 -3.37
N ASN A 60 5.22 -4.54 -3.34
CA ASN A 60 4.20 -3.75 -4.00
C ASN A 60 3.44 -2.92 -2.96
N HIS A 61 3.44 -1.60 -3.16
CA HIS A 61 3.01 -0.63 -2.16
C HIS A 61 2.13 0.46 -2.78
N ILE A 62 1.34 1.13 -1.94
CA ILE A 62 0.59 2.34 -2.28
C ILE A 62 0.97 3.43 -1.29
N TYR A 63 1.51 4.54 -1.79
CA TYR A 63 1.75 5.74 -1.00
C TYR A 63 0.56 6.71 -1.14
N LEU A 64 -0.03 7.11 -0.02
CA LEU A 64 -1.01 8.19 0.06
C LEU A 64 -0.28 9.47 0.45
N ASN A 65 -0.12 10.41 -0.48
CA ASN A 65 0.52 11.67 -0.17
C ASN A 65 -0.36 12.48 0.82
N PRO A 66 0.12 12.76 2.04
CA PRO A 66 -0.67 13.45 3.06
C PRO A 66 -0.92 14.93 2.74
N PHE A 67 -0.22 15.51 1.75
CA PHE A 67 -0.32 16.93 1.42
C PHE A 67 -1.43 17.21 0.39
N ASP A 68 -1.62 16.34 -0.59
CA ASP A 68 -2.57 16.53 -1.70
C ASP A 68 -3.59 15.37 -1.84
N GLY A 69 -3.45 14.30 -1.07
CA GLY A 69 -4.32 13.13 -1.12
C GLY A 69 -4.09 12.20 -2.32
N LEU A 70 -3.03 12.41 -3.11
CA LEU A 70 -2.74 11.60 -4.29
C LEU A 70 -2.25 10.20 -3.90
N LEU A 71 -2.83 9.18 -4.55
CA LEU A 71 -2.36 7.80 -4.45
C LEU A 71 -1.26 7.53 -5.47
N THR A 72 -0.11 7.05 -5.00
CA THR A 72 1.06 6.71 -5.80
C THR A 72 1.39 5.22 -5.61
N PRO A 73 0.98 4.35 -6.54
CA PRO A 73 1.29 2.92 -6.50
C PRO A 73 2.71 2.66 -7.01
N TYR A 74 3.49 1.85 -6.30
CA TYR A 74 4.87 1.58 -6.67
C TYR A 74 5.35 0.18 -6.28
N PHE A 75 6.32 -0.34 -7.03
CA PHE A 75 7.11 -1.51 -6.69
C PHE A 75 8.47 -1.06 -6.17
N ALA A 76 8.97 -1.66 -5.09
CA ALA A 76 10.26 -1.32 -4.50
C ALA A 76 11.01 -2.55 -3.99
N VAL A 77 12.30 -2.64 -4.32
CA VAL A 77 13.23 -3.62 -3.70
C VAL A 77 14.13 -2.98 -2.64
N SER A 78 14.18 -1.65 -2.61
CA SER A 78 14.85 -0.85 -1.58
C SER A 78 14.21 0.55 -1.53
N GLU A 79 14.57 1.34 -0.52
CA GLU A 79 14.07 2.72 -0.39
C GLU A 79 14.45 3.61 -1.60
N THR A 80 15.55 3.29 -2.28
CA THR A 80 16.07 4.05 -3.42
C THR A 80 15.80 3.40 -4.78
N ASN A 81 15.29 2.17 -4.81
CA ASN A 81 14.97 1.48 -6.06
C ASN A 81 13.46 1.26 -6.14
N LYS A 82 12.76 2.27 -6.69
CA LYS A 82 11.30 2.27 -6.85
C LYS A 82 10.90 2.44 -8.31
N HIS A 83 9.89 1.70 -8.71
CA HIS A 83 9.20 1.83 -9.99
C HIS A 83 7.75 2.22 -9.73
N VAL A 84 7.41 3.47 -10.08
CA VAL A 84 6.07 4.03 -9.86
C VAL A 84 5.17 3.75 -11.06
N TYR A 85 3.94 3.36 -10.77
CA TYR A 85 2.92 3.02 -11.74
C TYR A 85 1.87 4.12 -11.82
N LYS A 86 1.24 4.22 -12.99
CA LYS A 86 0.18 5.22 -13.23
C LYS A 86 -1.01 5.09 -12.29
N ASN A 87 -1.39 3.86 -11.94
CA ASN A 87 -2.55 3.56 -11.11
C ASN A 87 -2.42 2.16 -10.47
N ILE A 88 -3.31 1.84 -9.52
CA ILE A 88 -3.24 0.60 -8.72
C ILE A 88 -3.45 -0.62 -9.62
N GLN A 89 -4.38 -0.54 -10.59
CA GLN A 89 -4.62 -1.59 -11.57
C GLN A 89 -3.36 -1.92 -12.38
N SER A 90 -2.61 -0.89 -12.82
CA SER A 90 -1.34 -1.06 -13.53
C SER A 90 -0.29 -1.80 -12.71
N LEU A 91 -0.17 -1.48 -11.42
CA LEU A 91 0.74 -2.16 -10.49
C LEU A 91 0.33 -3.64 -10.34
N ILE A 92 -0.94 -3.89 -10.01
CA ILE A 92 -1.47 -5.24 -9.79
C ILE A 92 -1.34 -6.07 -11.07
N ALA A 93 -1.79 -5.56 -12.21
CA ALA A 93 -1.72 -6.25 -13.50
C ALA A 93 -0.29 -6.63 -13.89
N LYS A 94 0.72 -5.83 -13.50
CA LYS A 94 2.11 -6.09 -13.83
C LYS A 94 2.81 -7.02 -12.84
N ARG A 95 2.52 -6.91 -11.55
CA ARG A 95 3.32 -7.51 -10.47
C ARG A 95 2.59 -8.61 -9.71
N ILE A 96 1.27 -8.53 -9.59
CA ILE A 96 0.44 -9.49 -8.86
C ILE A 96 -0.84 -9.80 -9.68
N PRO A 97 -0.71 -10.23 -10.95
CA PRO A 97 -1.83 -10.37 -11.89
C PRO A 97 -2.98 -11.26 -11.37
N GLY A 98 -2.69 -12.30 -10.58
CA GLY A 98 -3.70 -13.16 -9.96
C GLY A 98 -4.65 -12.45 -8.97
N MET A 99 -4.36 -11.21 -8.60
CA MET A 99 -5.21 -10.39 -7.72
C MET A 99 -6.04 -9.35 -8.49
N LEU A 100 -5.81 -9.17 -9.80
CA LEU A 100 -6.44 -8.11 -10.57
C LEU A 100 -7.96 -8.27 -10.63
N GLN A 101 -8.43 -9.47 -10.98
CA GLN A 101 -9.86 -9.74 -11.12
C GLN A 101 -10.61 -9.49 -9.81
N GLY A 102 -10.09 -10.01 -8.70
CA GLY A 102 -10.69 -9.80 -7.38
C GLY A 102 -10.70 -8.33 -6.96
N TYR A 103 -9.63 -7.60 -7.30
CA TYR A 103 -9.56 -6.16 -7.05
C TYR A 103 -10.60 -5.38 -7.86
N GLU A 104 -10.73 -5.69 -9.17
CA GLU A 104 -11.72 -5.07 -10.05
C GLU A 104 -13.16 -5.34 -9.59
N GLN A 105 -13.44 -6.55 -9.12
CA GLN A 105 -14.74 -6.89 -8.53
C GLN A 105 -15.01 -6.09 -7.25
N LEU A 106 -14.00 -5.91 -6.39
CA LEU A 106 -14.13 -5.16 -5.14
C LEU A 106 -14.45 -3.68 -5.39
N ILE A 107 -13.79 -3.05 -6.39
CA ILE A 107 -14.00 -1.63 -6.71
C ILE A 107 -15.28 -1.40 -7.52
N SER A 108 -15.70 -2.36 -8.35
CA SER A 108 -16.93 -2.26 -9.15
C SER A 108 -18.20 -2.45 -8.30
N GLY A 109 -18.09 -3.09 -7.13
CA GLY A 109 -19.19 -3.33 -6.19
C GLY A 109 -19.73 -2.10 -5.43
N ASN A 110 -19.45 -0.88 -5.88
CA ASN A 110 -20.00 0.41 -5.42
C ASN A 110 -19.82 0.82 -3.95
N ASN A 111 -19.08 0.10 -3.10
CA ASN A 111 -19.17 0.29 -1.64
C ASN A 111 -17.87 0.57 -0.86
N SER A 112 -16.72 0.91 -1.46
CA SER A 112 -15.45 0.86 -0.69
C SER A 112 -14.52 2.08 -0.73
N ILE A 113 -14.74 3.09 -1.58
CA ILE A 113 -14.06 4.39 -1.38
C ILE A 113 -14.92 5.34 -0.53
N ALA A 114 -16.23 5.10 -0.48
CA ALA A 114 -17.15 5.83 0.40
C ALA A 114 -16.84 5.65 1.90
N MET A 115 -16.21 4.54 2.32
CA MET A 115 -15.84 4.33 3.74
C MET A 115 -14.61 5.13 4.21
N LEU A 116 -13.90 5.81 3.30
CA LEU A 116 -12.83 6.78 3.66
C LEU A 116 -13.37 8.20 3.86
N ILE A 117 -14.67 8.39 3.68
CA ILE A 117 -15.35 9.68 3.76
C ILE A 117 -16.21 9.65 5.02
N ASP A 118 -15.66 10.15 6.13
CA ASP A 118 -16.53 10.82 7.10
C ASP A 118 -17.00 12.10 6.40
N ASP A 119 -18.31 12.17 6.12
CA ASP A 119 -18.98 13.05 5.15
C ASP A 119 -18.77 14.56 5.33
N ASN A 120 -17.98 15.00 6.31
CA ASN A 120 -17.85 16.41 6.66
C ASN A 120 -16.42 17.00 6.60
N THR A 121 -15.35 16.21 6.43
CA THR A 121 -13.98 16.77 6.55
C THR A 121 -13.09 16.66 5.31
N CYS A 122 -13.40 15.78 4.35
CA CYS A 122 -12.52 15.57 3.19
C CYS A 122 -13.23 15.80 1.85
N LYS A 123 -13.38 17.08 1.46
CA LYS A 123 -13.95 17.49 0.16
C LYS A 123 -12.99 17.28 -1.03
N THR A 124 -11.78 16.79 -0.80
CA THR A 124 -10.69 16.79 -1.79
C THR A 124 -9.97 15.46 -1.95
N LEU A 125 -10.52 14.34 -1.46
CA LEU A 125 -10.04 13.04 -1.94
C LEU A 125 -10.43 12.86 -3.41
N PRO A 126 -9.63 12.18 -4.24
CA PRO A 126 -9.98 11.89 -5.61
C PRO A 126 -11.29 11.08 -5.64
N THR A 127 -12.40 11.79 -5.80
CA THR A 127 -13.77 11.25 -5.77
C THR A 127 -14.14 10.50 -7.04
N LYS A 128 -13.19 10.37 -7.97
CA LYS A 128 -13.33 9.57 -9.18
C LYS A 128 -12.19 8.58 -9.23
N ILE A 129 -12.52 7.30 -8.99
CA ILE A 129 -11.85 6.23 -9.70
C ILE A 129 -12.23 6.44 -11.17
N GLU A 130 -11.48 7.28 -11.88
CA GLU A 130 -11.62 7.31 -13.34
C GLU A 130 -11.32 5.89 -13.85
N ASN A 131 -11.93 5.49 -14.96
CA ASN A 131 -11.64 4.21 -15.62
C ASN A 131 -10.18 4.21 -16.09
N PHE A 132 -9.25 3.95 -15.17
CA PHE A 132 -7.83 4.01 -15.43
C PHE A 132 -7.44 2.73 -16.17
N LYS A 133 -7.39 2.86 -17.50
CA LYS A 133 -6.85 1.83 -18.38
C LYS A 133 -5.47 1.39 -17.88
N VAL A 134 -5.27 0.07 -17.81
CA VAL A 134 -3.98 -0.53 -17.50
C VAL A 134 -2.92 0.02 -18.45
N ASP A 135 -1.87 0.58 -17.87
CA ASP A 135 -0.70 1.11 -18.54
C ASP A 135 0.55 0.60 -17.81
N PHE A 136 1.36 -0.20 -18.50
CA PHE A 136 2.57 -0.81 -17.93
C PHE A 136 3.78 0.12 -17.91
N LYS A 137 3.64 1.36 -18.39
CA LYS A 137 4.68 2.37 -18.25
C LYS A 137 4.93 2.64 -16.77
N THR A 138 6.22 2.66 -16.43
CA THR A 138 6.69 3.03 -15.09
C THR A 138 7.73 4.12 -15.22
N HIS A 139 7.92 4.88 -14.14
CA HIS A 139 9.08 5.74 -13.99
C HIS A 139 9.88 5.30 -12.77
N TYR A 140 11.19 5.44 -12.87
CA TYR A 140 12.12 5.16 -11.78
C TYR A 140 12.17 6.36 -10.83
N GLU A 141 12.12 6.09 -9.53
CA GLU A 141 12.18 7.10 -8.47
C GLU A 141 13.20 6.69 -7.41
N SER A 142 14.26 7.49 -7.22
CA SER A 142 15.35 7.20 -6.30
C SER A 142 15.28 7.94 -4.96
N SER A 143 14.45 8.97 -4.84
CA SER A 143 14.27 9.74 -3.62
C SER A 143 13.75 8.90 -2.47
N THR A 144 14.21 9.16 -1.25
CA THR A 144 13.73 8.52 -0.02
C THR A 144 12.69 9.36 0.71
N ASP A 145 12.22 10.47 0.13
CA ASP A 145 11.39 11.46 0.83
C ASP A 145 10.06 10.89 1.33
N ILE A 146 9.44 9.97 0.57
CA ILE A 146 8.20 9.30 1.01
C ILE A 146 8.39 8.52 2.33
N TYR A 147 9.58 7.97 2.56
CA TYR A 147 9.90 7.25 3.80
C TYR A 147 10.16 8.20 4.95
N LYS A 148 10.77 9.35 4.70
CA LYS A 148 10.93 10.41 5.71
C LYS A 148 9.57 10.91 6.21
N VAL A 149 8.66 11.21 5.28
CA VAL A 149 7.27 11.59 5.59
C VAL A 149 6.56 10.48 6.35
N SER A 150 6.72 9.22 5.91
CA SER A 150 6.14 8.06 6.57
C SER A 150 6.59 7.90 8.03
N LEU A 151 7.88 8.07 8.29
CA LEU A 151 8.42 7.99 9.65
C LEU A 151 7.84 9.06 10.57
N VAL A 152 7.63 10.28 10.08
CA VAL A 152 6.99 11.35 10.86
C VAL A 152 5.54 10.99 11.18
N ILE A 153 4.74 10.60 10.19
CA ILE A 153 3.33 10.23 10.41
C ILE A 153 3.20 9.01 11.33
N LYS A 154 4.09 8.02 11.19
CA LYS A 154 4.11 6.85 12.08
C LYS A 154 4.35 7.25 13.53
N LYS A 155 5.23 8.22 13.79
CA LYS A 155 5.47 8.76 15.14
C LYS A 155 4.25 9.51 15.67
N LEU A 156 3.60 10.32 14.84
CA LEU A 156 2.37 11.03 15.22
C LEU A 156 1.23 10.06 15.57
N LYS A 157 1.11 8.95 14.84
CA LYS A 157 0.13 7.89 15.12
C LYS A 157 0.33 7.30 16.53
N LEU A 158 1.57 7.08 16.98
CA LEU A 158 1.85 6.58 18.33
C LEU A 158 1.39 7.56 19.42
N ILE A 159 1.59 8.87 19.19
CA ILE A 159 1.12 9.91 20.10
C ILE A 159 -0.41 9.86 20.19
N ARG A 160 -1.11 9.78 19.05
CA ARG A 160 -2.58 9.75 19.03
C ARG A 160 -3.16 8.46 19.62
N ASP A 161 -2.66 7.31 19.20
CA ASP A 161 -3.28 6.02 19.49
C ASP A 161 -2.93 5.52 20.89
N HIS A 162 -1.79 5.93 21.44
CA HIS A 162 -1.24 5.39 22.68
C HIS A 162 -0.90 6.48 23.71
N ASN A 163 -1.22 7.75 23.43
CA ASN A 163 -0.84 8.91 24.24
C ASN A 163 0.66 8.93 24.57
N LEU A 164 1.49 8.35 23.69
CA LEU A 164 2.92 8.15 23.92
C LEU A 164 3.74 9.18 23.16
N ILE A 165 4.39 10.09 23.91
CA ILE A 165 5.39 11.00 23.36
C ILE A 165 6.73 10.27 23.31
N ALA A 166 7.01 9.61 22.18
CA ALA A 166 8.25 8.86 21.97
C ALA A 166 9.45 9.75 21.60
N ILE A 167 9.21 10.98 21.15
CA ILE A 167 10.25 11.97 20.83
C ILE A 167 9.83 13.30 21.42
N TRP A 168 10.66 13.79 22.32
CA TRP A 168 10.56 15.14 22.85
C TRP A 168 11.39 16.08 21.96
N ASN A 169 10.75 17.05 21.31
CA ASN A 169 11.44 18.03 20.49
C ASN A 169 11.65 19.32 21.29
N ASP A 170 12.82 19.47 21.89
CA ASP A 170 13.18 20.66 22.68
C ASP A 170 13.15 21.96 21.86
N ALA A 171 13.25 21.89 20.53
CA ALA A 171 13.11 23.04 19.66
C ALA A 171 11.71 23.69 19.74
N LEU A 172 10.68 22.95 20.17
CA LEU A 172 9.34 23.49 20.41
C LEU A 172 9.27 24.30 21.71
N LEU A 173 10.20 24.08 22.65
CA LEU A 173 10.26 24.80 23.92
C LEU A 173 11.10 26.08 23.82
N HIS A 174 11.91 26.20 22.77
CA HIS A 174 12.61 27.44 22.47
C HIS A 174 11.60 28.45 21.93
N LYS A 175 11.03 29.25 22.83
CA LYS A 175 10.41 30.52 22.47
C LYS A 175 11.42 31.33 21.66
N ASP A 176 11.12 31.56 20.39
CA ASP A 176 11.69 32.70 19.70
C ASP A 176 11.30 33.92 20.55
N ASN A 177 12.27 34.60 21.14
CA ASN A 177 12.07 35.72 22.07
C ASN A 177 11.51 36.98 21.38
N ARG A 178 10.84 36.80 20.24
CA ARG A 178 10.23 37.85 19.42
C ARG A 178 8.74 37.51 19.28
N ASN A 179 7.96 38.08 20.21
CA ASN A 179 6.49 38.17 20.23
C ASN A 179 5.71 36.98 20.82
N SER A 180 6.00 36.59 22.07
CA SER A 180 5.07 35.79 22.86
C SER A 180 4.08 36.68 23.64
N GLN A 181 3.04 37.19 22.98
CA GLN A 181 1.76 37.41 23.66
C GLN A 181 1.04 36.05 23.71
N LEU A 182 1.37 35.28 24.74
CA LEU A 182 0.58 34.10 25.10
C LEU A 182 -0.73 34.60 25.73
N ILE A 183 -1.82 34.35 25.02
CA ILE A 183 -3.19 34.56 25.50
C ILE A 183 -3.38 33.66 26.72
N HIS A 184 -3.33 34.25 27.92
CA HIS A 184 -3.93 33.65 29.11
C HIS A 184 -5.42 33.85 29.02
N ASN A 185 -6.18 32.79 28.77
CA ASN A 185 -7.60 32.77 29.11
C ASN A 185 -7.76 32.05 30.44
N LYS A 186 -8.33 32.79 31.39
CA LYS A 186 -8.89 32.29 32.66
C LYS A 186 -10.06 31.36 32.40
#